data_AF-A0A7V2XME3-F1
#
_entry.id   AF-A0A7V2XME3-F1
#
_cell.length_a   1.000
_cell.length_b   1.000
_cell.length_c   1.000
_cell.angle_alpha   90.00
_cell.angle_beta   90.00
_cell.angle_gamma   90.00
#
_symmetry.space_group_name_H-M   'P 1'
#
loop_
_entity.id
_entity.type
_entity.pdbx_description
1 polymer ?
#
loop_
_entity_poly.entity_id
_entity_poly.type
_entity_poly.pdbx_seq_one_letter_code
_entity_poly.pdbx_strand_id
1 'polypeptide(L)'
;VSAKGIRVDGEWIGPFDEVVWVTQAVGPAWLTGTGLALDARGFVKVRDTLQTVDDPLIFAAGDVAAWEGRALEKAGVFAVRMGRPLADNLRNALQGQALANYQPQRDWLALMGTGDEYAVASRGRWGLQGAWVWHWKRWIDQRFMRRFSELTPSMAQQTVAANHQDLALSDEEARQALAAQAMRCGGCGAKVGSSVLSRALATIHVLPQPGVLVGLDSPDDAAVVRVPPGQLLVQTVDFFRAFIDDPYIFGRIAANHALGDIYAMGAVPHTCTAVATVPPGLESKVEDTLRQLMSGAVEVLNAAGCALVGGHTGEGQELALGFAIQGLMPDQPSGKGPLVAGTAMTKGGMRLGERLILTKPIGTGVIMAAHARMASKGRWVDAALESMQQSNRDAALCLREHGASACTDVTGFGLLGHALEMARASGTGLALALDAIPLLDGAQALARAGVLSSLQPANLRLRRAIVNHDEAKAHPVYPLLFDPQTAGGLLASVPAERVPACLAALRALGYAQACMVGEVLPLGLGDGTETPVRLLY
;
A
#
# COMPACT_ATOMS: atom_id res chain seq x y z
N VAL A 1 -23.69 31.05 15.16
CA VAL A 1 -25.05 30.87 14.60
C VAL A 1 -25.95 30.32 15.70
N SER A 2 -27.22 30.71 15.75
CA SER A 2 -28.23 30.10 16.61
C SER A 2 -29.54 29.90 15.83
N ALA A 3 -30.49 29.18 16.41
CA ALA A 3 -31.83 28.99 15.83
C ALA A 3 -32.60 30.30 15.62
N LYS A 4 -32.17 31.43 16.20
CA LYS A 4 -32.88 32.71 16.07
C LYS A 4 -32.30 33.60 14.95
N GLY A 5 -31.16 33.21 14.33
CA GLY A 5 -30.32 34.03 13.45
C GLY A 5 -28.81 34.00 13.78
N ILE A 6 -28.05 34.90 13.16
CA ILE A 6 -26.58 34.85 13.03
C ILE A 6 -25.96 36.10 13.65
N ARG A 7 -24.84 35.93 14.35
CA ARG A 7 -24.04 37.05 14.85
C ARG A 7 -22.89 37.32 13.88
N VAL A 8 -22.84 38.52 13.29
CA VAL A 8 -21.81 38.97 12.34
C VAL A 8 -21.22 40.25 12.90
N ASP A 9 -19.89 40.30 13.07
CA ASP A 9 -19.15 41.47 13.61
C ASP A 9 -19.73 42.05 14.92
N GLY A 10 -20.23 41.17 15.78
CA GLY A 10 -20.81 41.54 17.08
C GLY A 10 -22.29 41.91 17.03
N GLU A 11 -22.84 42.23 15.85
CA GLU A 11 -24.26 42.50 15.61
C GLU A 11 -25.07 41.23 15.36
N TRP A 12 -26.34 41.30 15.70
CA TRP A 12 -27.28 40.19 15.64
C TRP A 12 -28.20 40.38 14.44
N ILE A 13 -28.14 39.48 13.46
CA ILE A 13 -28.92 39.54 12.22
C ILE A 13 -29.89 38.35 12.19
N GLY A 14 -31.19 38.65 12.11
CA GLY A 14 -32.27 37.68 12.08
C GLY A 14 -33.63 38.32 12.42
N PRO A 15 -34.72 37.54 12.45
CA PRO A 15 -34.78 36.09 12.24
C PRO A 15 -34.65 35.69 10.77
N PHE A 16 -34.24 34.44 10.53
CA PHE A 16 -34.24 33.81 9.20
C PHE A 16 -35.03 32.50 9.29
N ASP A 17 -35.75 32.13 8.23
CA ASP A 17 -36.44 30.84 8.16
C ASP A 17 -35.43 29.67 8.06
N GLU A 18 -34.32 29.88 7.33
CA GLU A 18 -33.22 28.92 7.18
C GLU A 18 -31.87 29.63 7.04
N VAL A 19 -30.78 28.99 7.48
CA VAL A 19 -29.41 29.49 7.35
C VAL A 19 -28.54 28.47 6.61
N VAL A 20 -28.08 28.84 5.42
CA VAL A 20 -27.12 28.04 4.65
C VAL A 20 -25.72 28.62 4.83
N TRP A 21 -24.85 27.86 5.50
CA TRP A 21 -23.45 28.24 5.69
C TRP A 21 -22.60 27.76 4.51
N VAL A 22 -22.17 28.67 3.65
CA VAL A 22 -21.31 28.36 2.50
C VAL A 22 -19.87 28.74 2.83
N THR A 23 -19.01 27.76 3.06
CA THR A 23 -17.57 27.98 3.25
C THR A 23 -16.88 28.20 1.90
N GLN A 24 -15.96 29.16 1.84
CA GLN A 24 -15.08 29.29 0.68
C GLN A 24 -14.04 28.16 0.65
N ALA A 25 -13.59 27.79 -0.55
CA ALA A 25 -12.49 26.87 -0.71
C ALA A 25 -11.18 27.50 -0.19
N VAL A 26 -10.36 26.69 0.47
CA VAL A 26 -8.99 27.01 0.89
C VAL A 26 -8.05 25.95 0.33
N GLY A 27 -6.80 26.33 0.11
CA GLY A 27 -5.77 25.40 -0.31
C GLY A 27 -5.51 24.32 0.74
N PRO A 28 -5.20 23.07 0.33
CA PRO A 28 -4.81 22.01 1.26
C PRO A 28 -3.61 22.42 2.14
N ALA A 29 -3.72 22.20 3.46
CA ALA A 29 -2.71 22.65 4.43
C ALA A 29 -1.31 22.09 4.16
N TRP A 30 -1.22 20.85 3.65
CA TRP A 30 0.05 20.18 3.35
C TRP A 30 0.89 20.90 2.29
N LEU A 31 0.28 21.74 1.43
CA LEU A 31 1.02 22.51 0.43
C LEU A 31 2.00 23.51 1.05
N THR A 32 1.72 23.99 2.26
CA THR A 32 2.56 24.98 2.97
C THR A 32 3.99 24.47 3.20
N GLY A 33 4.16 23.15 3.34
CA GLY A 33 5.47 22.51 3.53
C GLY A 33 6.24 22.20 2.25
N THR A 34 5.65 22.45 1.07
CA THR A 34 6.23 22.01 -0.21
C THR A 34 7.25 22.99 -0.79
N GLY A 35 7.28 24.23 -0.29
CA GLY A 35 8.08 25.32 -0.87
C GLY A 35 7.45 25.99 -2.09
N LEU A 36 6.34 25.44 -2.60
CA LEU A 36 5.62 26.01 -3.74
C LEU A 36 5.08 27.41 -3.42
N ALA A 37 5.09 28.30 -4.41
CA ALA A 37 4.49 29.61 -4.28
C ALA A 37 2.96 29.49 -4.13
N LEU A 38 2.44 29.89 -2.96
CA LEU A 38 1.00 29.86 -2.66
C LEU A 38 0.39 31.26 -2.65
N ASP A 39 -0.90 31.37 -2.96
CA ASP A 39 -1.69 32.58 -2.72
C ASP A 39 -2.07 32.74 -1.24
N ALA A 40 -2.72 33.85 -0.88
CA ALA A 40 -3.10 34.15 0.51
C ALA A 40 -4.09 33.13 1.12
N ARG A 41 -4.72 32.28 0.30
CA ARG A 41 -5.63 31.22 0.74
C ARG A 41 -5.01 29.83 0.64
N GLY A 42 -3.72 29.72 0.32
CA GLY A 42 -2.97 28.46 0.25
C GLY A 42 -3.07 27.73 -1.09
N PHE A 43 -3.60 28.34 -2.15
CA PHE A 43 -3.65 27.72 -3.48
C PHE A 43 -2.32 27.87 -4.21
N VAL A 44 -1.95 26.89 -5.03
CA VAL A 44 -0.70 26.91 -5.81
C VAL A 44 -0.80 27.97 -6.91
N LYS A 45 0.14 28.91 -6.94
CA LYS A 45 0.21 29.94 -7.96
C LYS A 45 0.69 29.36 -9.28
N VAL A 46 -0.06 29.61 -10.35
CA VAL A 46 0.23 29.10 -11.70
C VAL A 46 0.24 30.20 -12.76
N ARG A 47 0.95 29.91 -13.85
CA ARG A 47 0.96 30.68 -15.10
C ARG A 47 -0.21 30.24 -16.00
N ASP A 48 -0.40 30.94 -17.13
CA ASP A 48 -1.39 30.54 -18.15
C ASP A 48 -1.16 29.14 -18.72
N THR A 49 0.06 28.63 -18.64
CA THR A 49 0.43 27.27 -19.05
C THR A 49 0.10 26.20 -18.01
N LEU A 50 -0.50 26.56 -16.87
CA LEU A 50 -0.73 25.71 -15.69
C LEU A 50 0.55 25.26 -14.95
N GLN A 51 1.72 25.73 -15.36
CA GLN A 51 2.95 25.56 -14.61
C GLN A 51 2.92 26.40 -13.34
N THR A 52 3.55 25.91 -12.27
CA THR A 52 3.80 26.75 -11.10
C THR A 52 4.69 27.93 -11.46
N VAL A 53 4.60 29.00 -10.67
CA VAL A 53 5.36 30.23 -10.96
C VAL A 53 6.84 30.08 -10.60
N ASP A 54 7.17 29.16 -9.71
CA ASP A 54 8.47 28.96 -9.08
C ASP A 54 9.21 27.70 -9.55
N ASP A 55 8.51 26.64 -9.95
CA ASP A 55 9.12 25.45 -10.55
C ASP A 55 8.49 25.09 -11.92
N PRO A 56 9.24 25.18 -13.04
CA PRO A 56 8.72 24.88 -14.36
C PRO A 56 8.43 23.37 -14.59
N LEU A 57 8.90 22.47 -13.73
CA LEU A 57 8.63 21.04 -13.82
C LEU A 57 7.31 20.66 -13.15
N ILE A 58 6.74 21.55 -12.33
CA ILE A 58 5.53 21.30 -11.57
C ILE A 58 4.36 22.02 -12.27
N PHE A 59 3.25 21.30 -12.42
CA PHE A 59 2.00 21.80 -12.95
C PHE A 59 0.89 21.63 -11.91
N ALA A 60 -0.03 22.58 -11.85
CA ALA A 60 -1.22 22.48 -11.00
C ALA A 60 -2.46 22.85 -11.80
N ALA A 61 -3.53 22.06 -11.62
CA ALA A 61 -4.80 22.25 -12.30
C ALA A 61 -5.96 21.92 -11.36
N GLY A 62 -7.13 22.48 -11.62
CA GLY A 62 -8.28 22.33 -10.75
C GLY A 62 -8.36 23.41 -9.68
N ASP A 63 -9.16 23.14 -8.66
CA ASP A 63 -9.41 24.11 -7.59
C ASP A 63 -8.16 24.43 -6.77
N VAL A 64 -7.13 23.57 -6.81
CA VAL A 64 -5.84 23.79 -6.16
C VAL A 64 -5.02 24.92 -6.81
N ALA A 65 -5.28 25.27 -8.07
CA ALA A 65 -4.50 26.23 -8.85
C ALA A 65 -5.09 27.66 -8.78
N ALA A 66 -4.22 28.67 -8.72
CA ALA A 66 -4.59 30.09 -8.69
C ALA A 66 -3.69 30.89 -9.64
N TRP A 67 -4.29 31.76 -10.47
CA TRP A 67 -3.54 32.65 -11.35
C TRP A 67 -3.13 33.93 -10.62
N GLU A 68 -1.97 34.46 -10.98
CA GLU A 68 -1.58 35.80 -10.57
C GLU A 68 -2.34 36.84 -11.43
N GLY A 69 -3.05 37.76 -10.77
CA GLY A 69 -3.79 38.84 -11.45
C GLY A 69 -5.16 38.46 -12.06
N ARG A 70 -5.57 37.19 -11.98
CA ARG A 70 -6.91 36.74 -12.42
C ARG A 70 -7.61 35.90 -11.36
N ALA A 71 -8.65 36.46 -10.75
CA ALA A 71 -9.54 35.69 -9.90
C ALA A 71 -10.40 34.74 -10.76
N LEU A 72 -10.28 33.44 -10.49
CA LEU A 72 -11.20 32.43 -11.00
C LEU A 72 -12.01 31.87 -9.85
N GLU A 73 -13.31 31.77 -10.08
CA GLU A 73 -14.19 31.06 -9.16
C GLU A 73 -13.78 29.59 -9.08
N LYS A 74 -13.80 29.04 -7.87
CA LYS A 74 -13.47 27.63 -7.60
C LYS A 74 -14.70 26.78 -7.91
N ALA A 75 -15.05 26.71 -9.19
CA ALA A 75 -16.17 25.95 -9.71
C ALA A 75 -15.67 24.74 -10.52
N GLY A 76 -16.27 23.56 -10.28
CA GLY A 76 -15.81 22.30 -10.87
C GLY A 76 -15.74 22.28 -12.40
N VAL A 77 -16.52 23.13 -13.09
CA VAL A 77 -16.47 23.26 -14.55
C VAL A 77 -15.12 23.80 -15.06
N PHE A 78 -14.47 24.68 -14.29
CA PHE A 78 -13.14 25.17 -14.61
C PHE A 78 -12.12 24.08 -14.38
N ALA A 79 -12.21 23.39 -13.25
CA ALA A 79 -11.30 22.29 -12.92
C ALA A 79 -11.30 21.20 -13.99
N VAL A 80 -12.49 20.73 -14.40
CA VAL A 80 -12.63 19.71 -15.45
C VAL A 80 -12.05 20.18 -16.79
N ARG A 81 -12.17 21.48 -17.13
CA ARG A 81 -11.68 22.03 -18.39
C ARG A 81 -10.17 22.25 -18.42
N MET A 82 -9.50 22.29 -17.27
CA MET A 82 -8.04 22.35 -17.21
C MET A 82 -7.37 21.01 -17.54
N GLY A 83 -8.08 19.88 -17.44
CA GLY A 83 -7.49 18.55 -17.62
C GLY A 83 -6.85 18.30 -18.99
N ARG A 84 -7.49 18.73 -20.09
CA ARG A 84 -6.93 18.58 -21.44
C ARG A 84 -5.72 19.50 -21.69
N PRO A 85 -5.80 20.82 -21.43
CA PRO A 85 -4.62 21.70 -21.49
C PRO A 85 -3.46 21.20 -20.64
N LEU A 86 -3.72 20.70 -19.43
CA LEU A 86 -2.69 20.10 -18.58
C LEU A 86 -2.02 18.91 -19.28
N ALA A 87 -2.81 17.97 -19.79
CA ALA A 87 -2.27 16.79 -20.48
C ALA A 87 -1.46 17.15 -21.72
N ASP A 88 -1.92 18.14 -22.50
CA ASP A 88 -1.21 18.62 -23.69
C ASP A 88 0.10 19.32 -23.30
N ASN A 89 0.09 20.18 -22.28
CA ASN A 89 1.30 20.86 -21.80
C ASN A 89 2.30 19.91 -21.13
N LEU A 90 1.86 18.87 -20.43
CA LEU A 90 2.76 17.82 -19.92
C LEU A 90 3.48 17.11 -21.07
N ARG A 91 2.78 16.79 -22.17
CA ARG A 91 3.42 16.21 -23.36
C ARG A 91 4.39 17.19 -24.01
N ASN A 92 3.99 18.44 -24.18
CA ASN A 92 4.86 19.47 -24.78
C ASN A 92 6.13 19.68 -23.93
N ALA A 93 5.99 19.75 -22.60
CA ALA A 93 7.13 19.86 -21.68
C ALA A 93 8.09 18.68 -21.83
N LEU A 94 7.58 17.45 -21.88
CA LEU A 94 8.39 16.25 -22.10
C LEU A 94 9.09 16.22 -23.47
N GLN A 95 8.52 16.90 -24.47
CA GLN A 95 9.08 17.00 -25.83
C GLN A 95 9.94 18.25 -26.04
N GLY A 96 10.14 19.09 -25.01
CA GLY A 96 10.83 20.37 -25.14
C GLY A 96 10.12 21.38 -26.06
N GLN A 97 8.81 21.19 -26.30
CA GLN A 97 7.99 22.05 -27.14
C GLN A 97 7.43 23.23 -26.35
N ALA A 98 7.05 24.28 -27.07
CA ALA A 98 6.37 25.43 -26.48
C ALA A 98 5.04 25.02 -25.82
N LEU A 99 4.81 25.52 -24.61
CA LEU A 99 3.58 25.26 -23.87
C LEU A 99 2.44 26.14 -24.38
N ALA A 100 1.23 25.59 -24.36
CA ALA A 100 0.02 26.30 -24.73
C ALA A 100 -0.58 27.04 -23.53
N ASN A 101 -0.95 28.30 -23.74
CA ASN A 101 -1.71 29.06 -22.76
C ASN A 101 -3.16 28.55 -22.69
N TYR A 102 -3.65 28.31 -21.49
CA TYR A 102 -5.04 27.99 -21.21
C TYR A 102 -5.82 29.27 -20.87
N GLN A 103 -6.89 29.52 -21.61
CA GLN A 103 -7.84 30.58 -21.30
C GLN A 103 -9.17 29.99 -20.81
N PRO A 104 -9.48 30.11 -19.51
CA PRO A 104 -10.78 29.71 -18.98
C PRO A 104 -11.93 30.48 -19.63
N GLN A 105 -13.04 29.77 -19.86
CA GLN A 105 -14.28 30.34 -20.38
C GLN A 105 -14.81 31.48 -19.50
N ARG A 106 -15.51 32.45 -20.09
CA ARG A 106 -16.14 33.56 -19.34
C ARG A 106 -17.49 33.19 -18.75
N ASP A 107 -18.27 32.37 -19.45
CA ASP A 107 -19.62 31.98 -19.04
C ASP A 107 -19.73 30.46 -18.87
N TRP A 108 -20.24 30.03 -17.73
CA TRP A 108 -20.49 28.62 -17.43
C TRP A 108 -21.91 28.42 -16.91
N LEU A 109 -22.36 27.17 -16.96
CA LEU A 109 -23.65 26.77 -16.41
C LEU A 109 -23.42 26.29 -14.98
N ALA A 110 -24.02 26.96 -14.01
CA ALA A 110 -24.14 26.51 -12.64
C ALA A 110 -25.49 25.79 -12.47
N LEU A 111 -25.49 24.61 -11.85
CA LEU A 111 -26.68 23.81 -11.58
C LEU A 111 -26.65 23.36 -10.12
N MET A 112 -27.64 23.76 -9.34
CA MET A 112 -27.75 23.41 -7.92
C MET A 112 -29.08 22.70 -7.69
N GLY A 113 -29.03 21.50 -7.11
CA GLY A 113 -30.24 20.80 -6.68
C GLY A 113 -30.67 21.27 -5.30
N THR A 114 -31.98 21.35 -5.06
CA THR A 114 -32.57 21.81 -3.79
C THR A 114 -32.94 20.67 -2.83
N GLY A 115 -32.74 19.41 -3.25
CA GLY A 115 -32.94 18.20 -2.42
C GLY A 115 -34.30 17.52 -2.58
N ASP A 116 -35.25 18.20 -3.22
CA ASP A 116 -36.64 17.81 -3.47
C ASP A 116 -36.92 17.51 -4.96
N GLU A 117 -35.92 16.94 -5.65
CA GLU A 117 -35.94 16.74 -7.11
C GLU A 117 -36.21 18.02 -7.92
N TYR A 118 -35.87 19.16 -7.34
CA TYR A 118 -35.93 20.48 -7.97
C TYR A 118 -34.51 21.05 -8.08
N ALA A 119 -34.31 21.97 -9.03
CA ALA A 119 -33.01 22.60 -9.24
C ALA A 119 -33.13 24.02 -9.80
N VAL A 120 -32.10 24.81 -9.53
CA VAL A 120 -31.88 26.13 -10.10
C VAL A 120 -30.66 26.08 -11.00
N ALA A 121 -30.77 26.66 -12.19
CA ALA A 121 -29.70 26.85 -13.14
C ALA A 121 -29.41 28.33 -13.32
N SER A 122 -28.13 28.66 -13.46
CA SER A 122 -27.69 30.01 -13.85
C SER A 122 -26.61 29.92 -14.93
N ARG A 123 -26.72 30.76 -15.96
CA ARG A 123 -25.68 30.95 -16.98
C ARG A 123 -25.64 32.42 -17.42
N GLY A 124 -24.64 33.15 -16.91
CA GLY A 124 -24.53 34.58 -17.14
C GLY A 124 -25.77 35.31 -16.59
N ARG A 125 -26.53 35.97 -17.48
CA ARG A 125 -27.75 36.71 -17.12
C ARG A 125 -29.03 35.87 -17.05
N TRP A 126 -28.97 34.58 -17.41
CA TRP A 126 -30.13 33.71 -17.52
C TRP A 126 -30.24 32.81 -16.31
N GLY A 127 -31.41 32.82 -15.65
CA GLY A 127 -31.77 31.92 -14.56
C GLY A 127 -32.97 31.07 -14.94
N LEU A 128 -32.92 29.78 -14.62
CA LEU A 128 -34.01 28.83 -14.83
C LEU A 128 -34.20 28.03 -13.55
N GLN A 129 -35.42 27.64 -13.24
CA GLN A 129 -35.69 26.76 -12.10
C GLN A 129 -36.85 25.81 -12.42
N GLY A 130 -36.84 24.64 -11.80
CA GLY A 130 -37.86 23.63 -12.05
C GLY A 130 -37.41 22.21 -11.76
N ALA A 131 -38.37 21.30 -11.59
CA ALA A 131 -38.11 19.86 -11.62
C ALA A 131 -37.49 19.41 -12.96
N TRP A 132 -37.88 20.04 -14.07
CA TRP A 132 -37.27 19.77 -15.38
C TRP A 132 -35.78 20.15 -15.42
N VAL A 133 -35.37 21.20 -14.70
CA VAL A 133 -33.95 21.60 -14.56
C VAL A 133 -33.19 20.55 -13.76
N TRP A 134 -33.82 19.96 -12.75
CA TRP A 134 -33.21 18.87 -11.98
C TRP A 134 -32.97 17.63 -12.84
N HIS A 135 -33.94 17.23 -13.67
CA HIS A 135 -33.74 16.13 -14.62
C HIS A 135 -32.61 16.43 -15.62
N TRP A 136 -32.51 17.68 -16.08
CA TRP A 136 -31.41 18.11 -16.93
C TRP A 136 -30.04 18.01 -16.23
N LYS A 137 -29.93 18.50 -14.99
CA LYS A 137 -28.72 18.36 -14.16
C LYS A 137 -28.36 16.89 -13.96
N ARG A 138 -29.32 16.07 -13.54
CA ARG A 138 -29.13 14.63 -13.31
C ARG A 138 -28.62 13.95 -14.58
N TRP A 139 -29.16 14.30 -15.74
CA TRP A 139 -28.68 13.76 -17.02
C TRP A 139 -27.24 14.18 -17.33
N ILE A 140 -26.88 15.47 -17.14
CA ILE A 140 -25.50 15.95 -17.34
C ILE A 140 -24.53 15.20 -16.42
N ASP A 141 -24.84 15.13 -15.12
CA ASP A 141 -23.96 14.53 -14.12
C ASP A 141 -23.79 13.03 -14.37
N GLN A 142 -24.90 12.30 -14.59
CA GLN A 142 -24.84 10.87 -14.86
C GLN A 142 -24.15 10.56 -16.19
N ARG A 143 -24.32 11.40 -17.21
CA ARG A 143 -23.60 11.25 -18.48
C ARG A 143 -22.11 11.49 -18.29
N PHE A 144 -21.72 12.48 -17.49
CA PHE A 144 -20.32 12.73 -17.16
C PHE A 144 -19.72 11.55 -16.37
N MET A 145 -20.38 11.10 -15.30
CA MET A 145 -19.90 9.98 -14.47
C MET A 145 -19.80 8.66 -15.24
N ARG A 146 -20.75 8.37 -16.14
CA ARG A 146 -20.69 7.17 -17.00
C ARG A 146 -19.40 7.08 -17.82
N ARG A 147 -18.83 8.22 -18.26
CA ARG A 147 -17.55 8.23 -18.99
C ARG A 147 -16.36 7.70 -18.18
N PHE A 148 -16.46 7.71 -16.85
CA PHE A 148 -15.41 7.25 -15.94
C PHE A 148 -15.78 5.94 -15.23
N SER A 149 -17.05 5.55 -15.22
CA SER A 149 -17.52 4.27 -14.64
C SER A 149 -17.66 3.16 -15.67
N GLU A 150 -17.91 3.48 -16.93
CA GLU A 150 -18.04 2.54 -18.04
C GLU A 150 -16.83 2.72 -18.97
N LEU A 151 -15.65 2.32 -18.49
CA LEU A 151 -14.44 2.28 -19.31
C LEU A 151 -14.62 1.17 -20.36
N THR A 152 -14.80 1.53 -21.63
CA THR A 152 -14.97 0.55 -22.71
C THR A 152 -13.71 -0.34 -22.79
N PRO A 153 -13.82 -1.68 -22.80
CA PRO A 153 -12.67 -2.60 -22.84
C PRO A 153 -11.71 -2.35 -24.01
N SER A 154 -12.19 -1.71 -25.09
CA SER A 154 -11.36 -1.40 -26.27
C SER A 154 -10.27 -0.36 -26.01
N MET A 155 -10.25 0.33 -24.86
CA MET A 155 -9.09 1.13 -24.46
C MET A 155 -7.98 0.29 -23.80
N ALA A 156 -8.32 -0.84 -23.18
CA ALA A 156 -7.37 -1.78 -22.57
C ALA A 156 -6.72 -2.72 -23.60
N GLN A 157 -7.33 -2.86 -24.78
CA GLN A 157 -6.86 -3.69 -25.90
C GLN A 157 -6.48 -2.89 -27.15
N GLN A 158 -6.38 -1.56 -27.04
CA GLN A 158 -5.35 -0.90 -27.82
C GLN A 158 -4.03 -1.38 -27.23
N THR A 159 -3.58 -2.54 -27.72
CA THR A 159 -2.16 -2.82 -27.89
C THR A 159 -1.50 -1.49 -28.16
N VAL A 160 -0.41 -1.23 -27.45
CA VAL A 160 0.54 -0.17 -27.74
C VAL A 160 1.11 -0.43 -29.14
N ALA A 161 0.25 -0.37 -30.16
CA ALA A 161 0.57 -0.24 -31.55
C ALA A 161 1.04 1.20 -31.64
N ALA A 162 2.30 1.37 -31.25
CA ALA A 162 3.20 2.42 -31.65
C ALA A 162 2.51 3.66 -32.23
N ASN A 163 1.85 4.44 -31.37
CA ASN A 163 2.09 5.87 -31.45
C ASN A 163 3.48 6.06 -30.84
N HIS A 164 4.52 5.66 -31.60
CA HIS A 164 5.87 6.17 -31.43
C HIS A 164 5.77 7.67 -31.73
N GLN A 165 5.32 8.44 -30.75
CA GLN A 165 5.56 9.86 -30.75
C GLN A 165 7.02 9.98 -30.34
N ASP A 166 7.89 10.23 -31.32
CA ASP A 166 9.33 10.38 -31.16
C ASP A 166 9.60 11.45 -30.11
N LEU A 167 9.80 11.03 -28.85
CA LEU A 167 10.51 11.85 -27.89
C LEU A 167 11.87 12.14 -28.51
N ALA A 168 12.25 13.41 -28.58
CA ALA A 168 13.56 13.81 -29.08
C ALA A 168 14.62 13.32 -28.09
N LEU A 169 15.09 12.10 -28.28
CA LEU A 169 16.21 11.54 -27.55
C LEU A 169 17.49 12.19 -28.06
N SER A 170 18.42 12.48 -27.15
CA SER A 170 19.80 12.75 -27.57
C SER A 170 20.36 11.55 -28.32
N ASP A 171 21.39 11.75 -29.15
CA ASP A 171 22.07 10.65 -29.85
C ASP A 171 22.54 9.55 -28.90
N GLU A 172 22.91 9.93 -27.67
CA GLU A 172 23.32 9.02 -26.61
C GLU A 172 22.14 8.22 -26.06
N GLU A 173 21.02 8.87 -25.72
CA GLU A 173 19.81 8.19 -25.25
C GLU A 173 19.20 7.28 -26.33
N ALA A 174 19.24 7.70 -27.61
CA ALA A 174 18.77 6.87 -28.72
C ALA A 174 19.60 5.58 -28.84
N ARG A 175 20.94 5.69 -28.72
CA ARG A 175 21.83 4.51 -28.68
C ARG A 175 21.57 3.62 -27.48
N GLN A 176 21.36 4.20 -26.29
CA GLN A 176 21.02 3.46 -25.09
C GLN A 176 19.67 2.74 -25.22
N ALA A 177 18.65 3.40 -25.75
CA ALA A 177 17.33 2.81 -25.95
C ALA A 177 17.39 1.62 -26.92
N LEU A 178 18.15 1.73 -28.02
CA LEU A 178 18.41 0.62 -28.94
C LEU A 178 19.15 -0.53 -28.24
N ALA A 179 20.15 -0.22 -27.40
CA ALA A 179 20.89 -1.23 -26.63
C ALA A 179 20.01 -1.91 -25.56
N ALA A 180 19.09 -1.19 -24.93
CA ALA A 180 18.15 -1.72 -23.95
C ALA A 180 17.09 -2.64 -24.58
N GLN A 181 16.74 -2.42 -25.84
CA GLN A 181 15.85 -3.28 -26.61
C GLN A 181 16.55 -4.51 -27.21
N ALA A 182 17.89 -4.48 -27.34
CA ALA A 182 18.66 -5.61 -27.82
C ALA A 182 18.66 -6.77 -26.81
N MET A 183 18.61 -8.00 -27.31
CA MET A 183 18.70 -9.21 -26.48
C MET A 183 19.99 -9.19 -25.65
N ARG A 184 19.86 -9.15 -24.32
CA ARG A 184 20.99 -9.28 -23.41
C ARG A 184 21.32 -10.75 -23.16
N CYS A 185 22.60 -11.05 -22.98
CA CYS A 185 23.02 -12.35 -22.51
C CYS A 185 22.45 -12.56 -21.09
N GLY A 186 21.56 -13.55 -20.93
CA GLY A 186 20.87 -13.84 -19.65
C GLY A 186 21.77 -14.30 -18.49
N GLY A 187 23.09 -14.39 -18.70
CA GLY A 187 24.09 -14.57 -17.64
C GLY A 187 24.58 -13.24 -17.07
N CYS A 188 25.89 -12.98 -17.14
CA CYS A 188 26.49 -11.74 -16.59
C CYS A 188 26.03 -10.45 -17.29
N GLY A 189 25.49 -10.54 -18.51
CA GLY A 189 24.99 -9.39 -19.28
C GLY A 189 23.66 -8.83 -18.79
N ALA A 190 22.99 -9.52 -17.86
CA ALA A 190 21.75 -9.08 -17.24
C ALA A 190 21.96 -8.27 -15.96
N LYS A 191 23.17 -7.80 -15.64
CA LYS A 191 23.42 -6.91 -14.49
C LYS A 191 23.19 -5.44 -14.86
N VAL A 192 22.75 -4.66 -13.88
CA VAL A 192 22.79 -3.19 -13.97
C VAL A 192 24.25 -2.73 -14.02
N GLY A 193 24.55 -1.75 -14.87
CA GLY A 193 25.90 -1.18 -15.01
C GLY A 193 26.42 -0.61 -13.69
N SER A 194 27.73 -0.79 -13.42
CA SER A 194 28.34 -0.39 -12.15
C SER A 194 28.24 1.12 -11.87
N SER A 195 28.33 1.96 -12.90
CA SER A 195 28.20 3.41 -12.80
C SER A 195 26.77 3.82 -12.36
N VAL A 196 25.75 3.26 -13.01
CA VAL A 196 24.33 3.46 -12.67
C VAL A 196 24.04 3.04 -11.23
N LEU A 197 24.50 1.84 -10.86
CA LEU A 197 24.34 1.33 -9.50
C LEU A 197 25.00 2.23 -8.46
N SER A 198 26.25 2.63 -8.71
CA SER A 198 27.01 3.49 -7.78
C SER A 198 26.34 4.84 -7.57
N ARG A 199 25.85 5.49 -8.63
CA ARG A 199 25.16 6.78 -8.53
C ARG A 199 23.82 6.65 -7.81
N ALA A 200 23.04 5.60 -8.10
CA ALA A 200 21.77 5.36 -7.43
C ALA A 200 21.92 5.16 -5.91
N LEU A 201 22.97 4.45 -5.48
CA LEU A 201 23.21 4.14 -4.07
C LEU A 201 23.92 5.28 -3.32
N ALA A 202 24.67 6.14 -4.00
CA ALA A 202 25.46 7.21 -3.37
C ALA A 202 24.61 8.20 -2.55
N THR A 203 23.32 8.36 -2.86
CA THR A 203 22.41 9.26 -2.14
C THR A 203 21.66 8.59 -0.99
N ILE A 204 21.86 7.28 -0.77
CA ILE A 204 21.08 6.49 0.17
C ILE A 204 21.89 6.31 1.46
N HIS A 205 21.36 6.82 2.57
CA HIS A 205 22.01 6.68 3.87
C HIS A 205 21.69 5.31 4.48
N VAL A 206 22.68 4.42 4.54
CA VAL A 206 22.56 3.13 5.22
C VAL A 206 23.09 3.26 6.65
N LEU A 207 22.33 2.76 7.63
CA LEU A 207 22.73 2.77 9.03
C LEU A 207 23.91 1.81 9.26
N PRO A 208 25.03 2.24 9.88
CA PRO A 208 26.12 1.35 10.23
C PRO A 208 25.70 0.41 11.36
N GLN A 209 26.11 -0.86 11.28
CA GLN A 209 25.76 -1.85 12.30
C GLN A 209 26.98 -2.46 12.98
N PRO A 210 27.03 -2.49 14.33
CA PRO A 210 28.10 -3.17 15.05
C PRO A 210 28.20 -4.65 14.68
N GLY A 211 29.43 -5.12 14.50
CA GLY A 211 29.72 -6.51 14.14
C GLY A 211 29.81 -6.78 12.64
N VAL A 212 29.51 -5.79 11.78
CA VAL A 212 29.85 -5.86 10.35
C VAL A 212 31.35 -5.57 10.20
N LEU A 213 32.10 -6.55 9.71
CA LEU A 213 33.56 -6.48 9.50
C LEU A 213 33.89 -6.12 8.04
N VAL A 214 33.07 -6.60 7.11
CA VAL A 214 33.11 -6.27 5.68
C VAL A 214 31.66 -6.02 5.25
N GLY A 215 31.39 -4.88 4.62
CA GLY A 215 30.05 -4.43 4.24
C GLY A 215 30.11 -3.37 3.13
N LEU A 216 29.13 -2.46 3.08
CA LEU A 216 29.03 -1.47 2.00
C LEU A 216 30.12 -0.38 2.01
N ASP A 217 30.70 -0.05 3.16
CA ASP A 217 31.76 0.98 3.26
C ASP A 217 33.13 0.48 2.74
N SER A 218 33.29 -0.84 2.68
CA SER A 218 34.45 -1.53 2.12
C SER A 218 33.97 -2.72 1.27
N PRO A 219 33.31 -2.48 0.12
CA PRO A 219 32.69 -3.53 -0.67
C PRO A 219 33.72 -4.57 -1.11
N ASP A 220 33.40 -5.84 -0.89
CA ASP A 220 34.14 -7.01 -1.35
C ASP A 220 33.12 -8.05 -1.87
N ASP A 221 33.58 -9.24 -2.28
CA ASP A 221 32.72 -10.29 -2.84
C ASP A 221 31.65 -10.81 -1.85
N ALA A 222 31.84 -10.60 -0.55
CA ALA A 222 30.89 -10.99 0.49
C ALA A 222 30.93 -10.06 1.71
N ALA A 223 29.78 -9.92 2.37
CA ALA A 223 29.71 -9.32 3.69
C ALA A 223 30.23 -10.30 4.75
N VAL A 224 30.98 -9.80 5.72
CA VAL A 224 31.50 -10.59 6.85
C VAL A 224 30.91 -10.02 8.13
N VAL A 225 30.14 -10.83 8.85
CA VAL A 225 29.41 -10.40 10.05
C VAL A 225 29.78 -11.28 11.24
N ARG A 226 30.08 -10.66 12.37
CA ARG A 226 30.35 -11.33 13.64
C ARG A 226 29.04 -11.63 14.37
N VAL A 227 28.76 -12.90 14.63
CA VAL A 227 27.70 -13.32 15.55
C VAL A 227 28.25 -13.25 16.98
N PRO A 228 27.64 -12.46 17.89
CA PRO A 228 28.11 -12.39 19.28
C PRO A 228 27.99 -13.74 20.01
N PRO A 229 28.89 -14.06 20.96
CA PRO A 229 28.74 -15.26 21.80
C PRO A 229 27.39 -15.26 22.54
N GLY A 230 26.75 -16.42 22.63
CA GLY A 230 25.43 -16.55 23.27
C GLY A 230 24.27 -15.97 22.45
N GLN A 231 24.43 -15.82 21.13
CA GLN A 231 23.37 -15.48 20.19
C GLN A 231 23.21 -16.59 19.14
N LEU A 232 21.97 -16.85 18.76
CA LEU A 232 21.60 -17.63 17.59
C LEU A 232 21.44 -16.70 16.39
N LEU A 233 21.80 -17.21 15.20
CA LEU A 233 21.54 -16.56 13.93
C LEU A 233 20.22 -17.08 13.35
N VAL A 234 19.30 -16.16 13.05
CA VAL A 234 18.07 -16.44 12.32
C VAL A 234 18.23 -15.90 10.91
N GLN A 235 17.92 -16.70 9.89
CA GLN A 235 18.06 -16.29 8.50
C GLN A 235 16.76 -16.56 7.75
N THR A 236 16.35 -15.60 6.93
CA THR A 236 15.22 -15.73 6.00
C THR A 236 15.56 -15.08 4.66
N VAL A 237 14.81 -15.45 3.63
CA VAL A 237 14.85 -14.81 2.32
C VAL A 237 13.44 -14.72 1.76
N ASP A 238 13.07 -13.53 1.31
CA ASP A 238 11.84 -13.29 0.58
C ASP A 238 12.08 -12.42 -0.64
N PHE A 239 11.31 -12.68 -1.70
CA PHE A 239 11.42 -11.99 -2.97
C PHE A 239 10.10 -12.05 -3.73
N PHE A 240 9.65 -10.90 -4.25
CA PHE A 240 8.47 -10.86 -5.10
C PHE A 240 8.53 -9.76 -6.14
N ARG A 241 7.72 -9.94 -7.18
CA ARG A 241 7.50 -8.95 -8.24
C ARG A 241 6.64 -7.79 -7.75
N ALA A 242 6.86 -6.61 -8.33
CA ALA A 242 6.06 -5.42 -8.06
C ALA A 242 4.59 -5.66 -8.43
N PHE A 243 3.71 -5.20 -7.54
CA PHE A 243 2.25 -5.25 -7.72
C PHE A 243 1.62 -3.84 -7.70
N ILE A 244 2.47 -2.82 -7.61
CA ILE A 244 2.16 -1.39 -7.73
C ILE A 244 3.26 -0.70 -8.54
N ASP A 245 2.94 0.46 -9.09
CA ASP A 245 3.84 1.22 -9.97
C ASP A 245 4.78 2.18 -9.22
N ASP A 246 4.57 2.40 -7.91
CA ASP A 246 5.42 3.27 -7.08
C ASP A 246 6.62 2.48 -6.52
N PRO A 247 7.86 2.71 -7.00
CA PRO A 247 9.02 1.94 -6.56
C PRO A 247 9.37 2.18 -5.10
N TYR A 248 9.16 3.40 -4.58
CA TYR A 248 9.49 3.74 -3.21
C TYR A 248 8.56 3.03 -2.23
N ILE A 249 7.24 3.09 -2.44
CA ILE A 249 6.27 2.35 -1.62
C ILE A 249 6.50 0.84 -1.75
N PHE A 250 6.79 0.35 -2.95
CA PHE A 250 7.11 -1.06 -3.17
C PHE A 250 8.35 -1.49 -2.38
N GLY A 251 9.40 -0.67 -2.39
CA GLY A 251 10.62 -0.86 -1.59
C GLY A 251 10.33 -0.98 -0.10
N ARG A 252 9.50 -0.09 0.44
CA ARG A 252 9.05 -0.13 1.85
C ARG A 252 8.33 -1.43 2.17
N ILE A 253 7.38 -1.84 1.32
CA ILE A 253 6.58 -3.06 1.54
C ILE A 253 7.46 -4.32 1.43
N ALA A 254 8.36 -4.39 0.46
CA ALA A 254 9.28 -5.53 0.30
C ALA A 254 10.20 -5.72 1.51
N ALA A 255 10.79 -4.63 2.00
CA ALA A 255 11.60 -4.67 3.22
C ALA A 255 10.76 -5.10 4.43
N ASN A 256 9.57 -4.53 4.60
CA ASN A 256 8.68 -4.86 5.72
C ASN A 256 8.20 -6.32 5.69
N HIS A 257 7.92 -6.85 4.50
CA HIS A 257 7.54 -8.24 4.29
C HIS A 257 8.66 -9.18 4.73
N ALA A 258 9.87 -9.00 4.19
CA ALA A 258 11.01 -9.85 4.52
C ALA A 258 11.44 -9.77 5.99
N LEU A 259 11.25 -8.61 6.64
CA LEU A 259 11.47 -8.46 8.09
C LEU A 259 10.41 -9.20 8.92
N GLY A 260 9.23 -9.47 8.35
CA GLY A 260 8.11 -10.13 9.01
C GLY A 260 8.49 -11.47 9.63
N ASP A 261 9.22 -12.30 8.91
CA ASP A 261 9.72 -13.60 9.37
C ASP A 261 10.65 -13.50 10.60
N ILE A 262 11.56 -12.52 10.61
CA ILE A 262 12.46 -12.28 11.74
C ILE A 262 11.66 -11.91 12.99
N TYR A 263 10.67 -11.02 12.83
CA TYR A 263 9.79 -10.63 13.93
C TYR A 263 8.87 -11.76 14.38
N ALA A 264 8.36 -12.58 13.46
CA ALA A 264 7.54 -13.75 13.78
C ALA A 264 8.29 -14.75 14.65
N MET A 265 9.60 -14.91 14.45
CA MET A 265 10.48 -15.71 15.31
C MET A 265 10.86 -15.05 16.64
N GLY A 266 10.53 -13.76 16.81
CA GLY A 266 10.91 -12.96 17.98
C GLY A 266 12.38 -12.54 18.01
N ALA A 267 13.07 -12.62 16.87
CA ALA A 267 14.45 -12.18 16.71
C ALA A 267 14.53 -10.68 16.40
N VAL A 268 15.73 -10.12 16.57
CA VAL A 268 16.03 -8.72 16.25
C VAL A 268 16.79 -8.69 14.92
N PRO A 269 16.28 -7.99 13.88
CA PRO A 269 17.00 -7.82 12.62
C PRO A 269 18.40 -7.22 12.84
N HIS A 270 19.38 -7.67 12.07
CA HIS A 270 20.77 -7.21 12.22
C HIS A 270 21.37 -6.75 10.89
N THR A 271 21.36 -7.61 9.87
CA THR A 271 21.87 -7.27 8.53
C THR A 271 21.01 -7.87 7.43
N CYS A 272 21.10 -7.33 6.22
CA CYS A 272 20.48 -7.92 5.04
C CYS A 272 21.29 -7.70 3.76
N THR A 273 21.05 -8.54 2.77
CA THR A 273 21.45 -8.31 1.38
C THR A 273 20.22 -8.16 0.49
N ALA A 274 20.27 -7.23 -0.46
CA ALA A 274 19.17 -7.00 -1.40
C ALA A 274 19.32 -7.84 -2.67
N VAL A 275 18.20 -8.30 -3.24
CA VAL A 275 18.14 -8.84 -4.59
C VAL A 275 17.09 -8.06 -5.35
N ALA A 276 17.52 -7.28 -6.35
CA ALA A 276 16.64 -6.41 -7.12
C ALA A 276 16.69 -6.75 -8.61
N THR A 277 15.51 -6.78 -9.23
CA THR A 277 15.34 -6.82 -10.68
C THR A 277 14.73 -5.51 -11.12
N VAL A 278 15.34 -4.81 -12.07
CA VAL A 278 14.83 -3.54 -12.62
C VAL A 278 14.55 -3.66 -14.12
N PRO A 279 13.50 -3.01 -14.64
CA PRO A 279 13.26 -2.95 -16.07
C PRO A 279 14.43 -2.30 -16.83
N PRO A 280 14.86 -2.86 -17.98
CA PRO A 280 15.87 -2.22 -18.81
C PRO A 280 15.34 -0.90 -19.39
N GLY A 281 16.20 0.09 -19.52
CA GLY A 281 15.84 1.40 -20.05
C GLY A 281 17.05 2.33 -20.15
N LEU A 282 16.78 3.62 -20.33
CA LEU A 282 17.81 4.65 -20.25
C LEU A 282 18.48 4.61 -18.89
N GLU A 283 19.80 4.81 -18.84
CA GLU A 283 20.57 4.71 -17.60
C GLU A 283 20.01 5.61 -16.50
N SER A 284 19.60 6.84 -16.85
CA SER A 284 19.01 7.81 -15.93
C SER A 284 17.68 7.35 -15.32
N LYS A 285 16.89 6.56 -16.05
CA LYS A 285 15.61 6.00 -15.59
C LYS A 285 15.81 4.77 -14.73
N VAL A 286 16.77 3.92 -15.09
CA VAL A 286 17.18 2.78 -14.26
C VAL A 286 17.75 3.28 -12.93
N GLU A 287 18.62 4.30 -12.98
CA GLU A 287 19.18 4.97 -11.80
C GLU A 287 18.08 5.52 -10.89
N ASP A 288 17.14 6.30 -11.42
CA ASP A 288 16.06 6.89 -10.63
C ASP A 288 15.14 5.82 -10.02
N THR A 289 14.77 4.80 -10.80
CA THR A 289 13.95 3.67 -10.33
C THR A 289 14.65 2.95 -9.17
N LEU A 290 15.93 2.63 -9.33
CA LEU A 290 16.71 1.95 -8.31
C LEU A 290 16.89 2.82 -7.06
N ARG A 291 17.14 4.12 -7.24
CA ARG A 291 17.25 5.08 -6.14
C ARG A 291 15.95 5.15 -5.34
N GLN A 292 14.80 5.29 -5.99
CA GLN A 292 13.49 5.34 -5.31
C GLN A 292 13.20 4.02 -4.58
N LEU A 293 13.38 2.90 -5.28
CA LEU A 293 13.18 1.56 -4.74
C LEU A 293 14.00 1.31 -3.48
N MET A 294 15.30 1.56 -3.56
CA MET A 294 16.22 1.33 -2.44
C MET A 294 16.06 2.36 -1.33
N SER A 295 15.67 3.61 -1.64
CA SER A 295 15.40 4.62 -0.61
C SER A 295 14.23 4.20 0.29
N GLY A 296 13.13 3.72 -0.30
CA GLY A 296 12.00 3.22 0.46
C GLY A 296 12.36 2.00 1.31
N ALA A 297 13.10 1.05 0.74
CA ALA A 297 13.54 -0.12 1.47
C ALA A 297 14.50 0.21 2.64
N VAL A 298 15.52 1.02 2.39
CA VAL A 298 16.52 1.40 3.40
C VAL A 298 15.92 2.22 4.52
N GLU A 299 14.90 3.04 4.27
CA GLU A 299 14.16 3.72 5.33
C GLU A 299 13.56 2.73 6.34
N VAL A 300 12.91 1.68 5.83
CA VAL A 300 12.32 0.62 6.68
C VAL A 300 13.40 -0.21 7.38
N LEU A 301 14.47 -0.57 6.68
CA LEU A 301 15.59 -1.34 7.23
C LEU A 301 16.32 -0.57 8.34
N ASN A 302 16.61 0.72 8.12
CA ASN A 302 17.23 1.58 9.11
C ASN A 302 16.34 1.75 10.36
N ALA A 303 15.03 1.97 10.17
CA ALA A 303 14.08 2.03 11.28
C ALA A 303 14.03 0.72 12.09
N ALA A 304 14.29 -0.43 11.44
CA ALA A 304 14.42 -1.73 12.08
C ALA A 304 15.79 -1.99 12.74
N GLY A 305 16.79 -1.13 12.53
CA GLY A 305 18.17 -1.38 12.95
C GLY A 305 18.86 -2.49 12.16
N CYS A 306 18.39 -2.75 10.93
CA CYS A 306 18.94 -3.75 10.02
C CYS A 306 19.82 -3.07 8.97
N ALA A 307 21.13 -3.35 8.95
CA ALA A 307 22.02 -2.76 7.96
C ALA A 307 21.98 -3.50 6.63
N LEU A 308 21.82 -2.76 5.53
CA LEU A 308 22.09 -3.28 4.19
C LEU A 308 23.60 -3.44 4.04
N VAL A 309 24.10 -4.66 3.82
CA VAL A 309 25.55 -4.94 3.75
C VAL A 309 26.03 -5.37 2.37
N GLY A 310 25.13 -5.46 1.40
CA GLY A 310 25.42 -5.85 0.03
C GLY A 310 24.17 -6.23 -0.75
N GLY A 311 24.36 -6.82 -1.93
CA GLY A 311 23.24 -7.30 -2.72
C GLY A 311 23.59 -7.64 -4.16
N HIS A 312 22.55 -7.90 -4.95
CA HIS A 312 22.62 -8.20 -6.36
C HIS A 312 21.55 -7.43 -7.13
N THR A 313 21.94 -6.82 -8.24
CA THR A 313 21.02 -6.12 -9.15
C THR A 313 21.06 -6.73 -10.53
N GLY A 314 19.90 -7.16 -11.02
CA GLY A 314 19.69 -7.64 -12.38
C GLY A 314 18.71 -6.75 -13.14
N GLU A 315 18.75 -6.83 -14.45
CA GLU A 315 17.74 -6.32 -15.36
C GLU A 315 16.77 -7.44 -15.74
N GLY A 316 15.48 -7.12 -15.81
CA GLY A 316 14.43 -8.08 -16.17
C GLY A 316 13.13 -7.36 -16.52
N GLN A 317 12.16 -8.05 -17.12
CA GLN A 317 10.94 -7.39 -17.61
C GLN A 317 10.07 -6.79 -16.50
N GLU A 318 10.03 -7.45 -15.35
CA GLU A 318 9.24 -7.00 -14.19
C GLU A 318 10.16 -6.45 -13.11
N LEU A 319 9.78 -5.31 -12.52
CA LEU A 319 10.40 -4.81 -11.30
C LEU A 319 10.18 -5.83 -10.18
N ALA A 320 11.22 -6.18 -9.45
CA ALA A 320 11.13 -7.09 -8.31
C ALA A 320 12.18 -6.76 -7.27
N LEU A 321 11.87 -7.06 -6.02
CA LEU A 321 12.76 -6.80 -4.90
C LEU A 321 12.57 -7.88 -3.83
N GLY A 322 13.68 -8.22 -3.20
CA GLY A 322 13.71 -9.12 -2.07
C GLY A 322 14.94 -8.89 -1.21
N PHE A 323 14.92 -9.50 -0.03
CA PHE A 323 16.00 -9.40 0.94
C PHE A 323 16.28 -10.77 1.53
N ALA A 324 17.57 -11.10 1.63
CA ALA A 324 18.03 -12.13 2.56
C ALA A 324 18.38 -11.41 3.87
N ILE A 325 17.66 -11.71 4.94
CA ILE A 325 17.78 -11.02 6.23
C ILE A 325 18.36 -11.95 7.28
N GLN A 326 19.27 -11.40 8.06
CA GLN A 326 19.84 -12.02 9.25
C GLN A 326 19.32 -11.30 10.49
N GLY A 327 18.78 -12.07 11.43
CA GLY A 327 18.41 -11.63 12.76
C GLY A 327 19.22 -12.35 13.83
N LEU A 328 19.27 -11.75 15.01
CA LEU A 328 19.92 -12.30 16.18
C LEU A 328 18.90 -12.51 17.29
N MET A 329 19.08 -13.58 18.06
CA MET A 329 18.29 -13.82 19.28
C MET A 329 19.14 -14.53 20.35
N PRO A 330 18.85 -14.33 21.65
CA PRO A 330 19.62 -14.96 22.71
C PRO A 330 19.63 -16.49 22.64
N ASP A 331 20.82 -17.08 22.77
CA ASP A 331 21.04 -18.50 23.00
C ASP A 331 20.98 -18.76 24.52
N GLN A 332 19.83 -19.25 25.03
CA GLN A 332 19.69 -19.56 26.46
C GLN A 332 20.31 -20.94 26.77
N PRO A 333 21.00 -21.12 27.92
CA PRO A 333 21.63 -22.39 28.24
C PRO A 333 20.64 -23.51 28.66
N SER A 334 20.75 -24.62 27.94
CA SER A 334 20.64 -26.03 28.36
C SER A 334 19.30 -26.61 28.85
N GLY A 335 18.57 -27.21 27.92
CA GLY A 335 17.84 -28.45 28.10
C GLY A 335 17.86 -29.20 26.78
N LYS A 336 18.53 -30.36 26.72
CA LYS A 336 18.82 -31.12 25.48
C LYS A 336 17.58 -31.27 24.57
N GLY A 337 17.60 -30.59 23.42
CA GLY A 337 16.62 -30.70 22.34
C GLY A 337 16.80 -29.57 21.31
N PRO A 338 16.33 -29.73 20.05
CA PRO A 338 16.32 -28.65 19.07
C PRO A 338 15.41 -27.52 19.57
N LEU A 339 15.90 -26.27 19.58
CA LEU A 339 15.20 -25.02 19.92
C LEU A 339 14.23 -25.13 21.13
N VAL A 340 14.69 -24.75 22.32
CA VAL A 340 13.83 -24.73 23.52
C VAL A 340 12.65 -23.76 23.32
N ALA A 341 11.43 -24.28 23.51
CA ALA A 341 10.22 -23.47 23.59
C ALA A 341 10.39 -22.38 24.67
N GLY A 342 10.37 -21.11 24.26
CA GLY A 342 10.47 -19.95 25.14
C GLY A 342 11.48 -18.87 24.72
N THR A 343 12.41 -19.15 23.80
CA THR A 343 13.30 -18.12 23.22
C THR A 343 12.82 -17.65 21.85
N ALA A 344 12.47 -18.58 20.96
CA ALA A 344 11.87 -18.29 19.66
C ALA A 344 10.35 -18.43 19.73
N MET A 345 9.63 -17.49 19.09
CA MET A 345 8.19 -17.63 18.86
C MET A 345 7.95 -18.50 17.64
N THR A 346 8.24 -19.80 17.75
CA THR A 346 8.07 -20.72 16.61
C THR A 346 6.60 -20.87 16.22
N LYS A 347 6.33 -21.48 15.06
CA LYS A 347 4.96 -21.84 14.66
C LYS A 347 4.31 -22.87 15.60
N GLY A 348 5.13 -23.69 16.28
CA GLY A 348 4.67 -24.67 17.27
C GLY A 348 4.66 -24.11 18.69
N GLY A 349 3.94 -24.78 19.58
CA GLY A 349 3.89 -24.45 21.02
C GLY A 349 2.53 -24.00 21.54
N MET A 350 1.50 -24.00 20.69
CA MET A 350 0.13 -23.69 21.09
C MET A 350 -0.35 -24.63 22.21
N ARG A 351 -1.07 -24.08 23.18
CA ARG A 351 -1.62 -24.84 24.32
C ARG A 351 -3.13 -24.77 24.32
N LEU A 352 -3.77 -25.83 24.80
CA LEU A 352 -5.22 -25.93 24.88
C LEU A 352 -5.80 -24.75 25.69
N GLY A 353 -6.87 -24.15 25.17
CA GLY A 353 -7.54 -23.03 25.80
C GLY A 353 -6.92 -21.65 25.53
N GLU A 354 -5.72 -21.59 24.93
CA GLU A 354 -5.16 -20.32 24.46
C GLU A 354 -6.01 -19.72 23.33
N ARG A 355 -5.85 -18.41 23.13
CA ARG A 355 -6.59 -17.63 22.15
C ARG A 355 -5.68 -17.18 21.04
N LEU A 356 -6.24 -17.15 19.83
CA LEU A 356 -5.54 -16.66 18.65
C LEU A 356 -5.78 -15.16 18.52
N ILE A 357 -4.70 -14.39 18.46
CA ILE A 357 -4.72 -12.95 18.19
C ILE A 357 -4.18 -12.72 16.78
N LEU A 358 -4.91 -11.93 15.98
CA LEU A 358 -4.47 -11.42 14.69
C LEU A 358 -4.24 -9.91 14.82
N THR A 359 -3.07 -9.45 14.36
CA THR A 359 -2.61 -8.07 14.61
C THR A 359 -2.96 -7.07 13.51
N LYS A 360 -3.29 -7.54 12.31
CA LYS A 360 -3.73 -6.71 11.17
C LYS A 360 -4.93 -7.33 10.46
N PRO A 361 -5.76 -6.53 9.79
CA PRO A 361 -6.84 -7.04 8.95
C PRO A 361 -6.32 -7.84 7.75
N ILE A 362 -7.16 -8.74 7.25
CA ILE A 362 -6.91 -9.47 5.99
C ILE A 362 -7.67 -8.85 4.82
N GLY A 363 -7.24 -9.19 3.60
CA GLY A 363 -7.86 -8.81 2.34
C GLY A 363 -6.95 -8.11 1.34
N THR A 364 -5.63 -8.06 1.58
CA THR A 364 -4.71 -7.38 0.65
C THR A 364 -4.70 -8.06 -0.72
N GLY A 365 -4.75 -9.39 -0.77
CA GLY A 365 -4.70 -10.16 -2.01
C GLY A 365 -5.88 -9.85 -2.93
N VAL A 366 -7.10 -9.86 -2.39
CA VAL A 366 -8.30 -9.57 -3.18
C VAL A 366 -8.34 -8.11 -3.64
N ILE A 367 -7.88 -7.17 -2.80
CA ILE A 367 -7.81 -5.74 -3.16
C ILE A 367 -6.78 -5.52 -4.27
N MET A 368 -5.61 -6.16 -4.20
CA MET A 368 -4.57 -6.05 -5.24
C MET A 368 -4.98 -6.74 -6.54
N ALA A 369 -5.70 -7.86 -6.46
CA ALA A 369 -6.29 -8.49 -7.63
C ALA A 369 -7.34 -7.60 -8.31
N ALA A 370 -8.15 -6.87 -7.53
CA ALA A 370 -9.09 -5.89 -8.05
C ALA A 370 -8.37 -4.67 -8.64
N HIS A 371 -7.31 -4.17 -7.98
CA HIS A 371 -6.52 -3.04 -8.45
C HIS A 371 -5.90 -3.31 -9.82
N ALA A 372 -5.26 -4.47 -9.99
CA ALA A 372 -4.68 -4.89 -11.26
C ALA A 372 -5.71 -5.02 -12.40
N ARG A 373 -7.00 -5.16 -12.06
CA ARG A 373 -8.13 -5.21 -13.00
C ARG A 373 -8.88 -3.88 -13.13
N MET A 374 -8.36 -2.81 -12.52
CA MET A 374 -9.03 -1.50 -12.41
C MET A 374 -10.44 -1.56 -11.81
N ALA A 375 -10.68 -2.55 -10.92
CA ALA A 375 -11.98 -2.83 -10.31
C ALA A 375 -12.04 -2.45 -8.82
N SER A 376 -10.98 -1.86 -8.27
CA SER A 376 -10.91 -1.41 -6.87
C SER A 376 -11.15 0.10 -6.76
N LYS A 377 -11.63 0.56 -5.59
CA LYS A 377 -11.69 1.98 -5.26
C LYS A 377 -10.33 2.44 -4.75
N GLY A 378 -9.89 3.65 -5.12
CA GLY A 378 -8.61 4.22 -4.67
C GLY A 378 -8.39 4.10 -3.15
N ARG A 379 -9.37 4.57 -2.36
CA ARG A 379 -9.30 4.46 -0.88
C ARG A 379 -9.12 3.04 -0.33
N TRP A 380 -9.57 2.01 -1.04
CA TRP A 380 -9.37 0.60 -0.63
C TRP A 380 -7.94 0.16 -0.90
N VAL A 381 -7.36 0.60 -2.02
CA VAL A 381 -5.96 0.40 -2.36
C VAL A 381 -5.06 1.14 -1.38
N ASP A 382 -5.35 2.41 -1.08
CA ASP A 382 -4.60 3.22 -0.13
C ASP A 382 -4.56 2.57 1.26
N ALA A 383 -5.71 2.13 1.79
CA ALA A 383 -5.80 1.44 3.07
C ALA A 383 -5.03 0.10 3.08
N ALA A 384 -5.03 -0.64 1.97
CA ALA A 384 -4.26 -1.86 1.85
C ALA A 384 -2.75 -1.58 1.85
N LEU A 385 -2.30 -0.55 1.12
CA LEU A 385 -0.90 -0.11 1.09
C LEU A 385 -0.42 0.40 2.45
N GLU A 386 -1.27 1.13 3.18
CA GLU A 386 -0.98 1.56 4.55
C GLU A 386 -0.80 0.35 5.49
N SER A 387 -1.71 -0.62 5.44
CA SER A 387 -1.61 -1.87 6.22
C SER A 387 -0.34 -2.67 5.91
N MET A 388 0.06 -2.72 4.63
CA MET A 388 1.29 -3.39 4.18
C MET A 388 2.57 -2.69 4.65
N GLN A 389 2.53 -1.37 4.87
CA GLN A 389 3.67 -0.58 5.34
C GLN A 389 3.82 -0.57 6.88
N GLN A 390 2.77 -0.93 7.63
CA GLN A 390 2.85 -1.04 9.09
C GLN A 390 3.80 -2.18 9.49
N SER A 391 4.81 -1.89 10.33
CA SER A 391 5.76 -2.92 10.76
C SER A 391 5.16 -3.94 11.71
N ASN A 392 5.66 -5.18 11.70
CA ASN A 392 5.32 -6.22 12.69
C ASN A 392 6.23 -6.19 13.94
N ARG A 393 7.22 -5.29 13.99
CA ARG A 393 8.20 -5.19 15.09
C ARG A 393 7.55 -5.08 16.47
N ASP A 394 6.76 -4.04 16.68
CA ASP A 394 6.21 -3.73 18.01
C ASP A 394 5.10 -4.72 18.38
N ALA A 395 4.35 -5.21 17.40
CA ALA A 395 3.42 -6.32 17.59
C ALA A 395 4.12 -7.59 18.10
N ALA A 396 5.25 -7.99 17.50
CA ALA A 396 6.01 -9.17 17.93
C ALA A 396 6.52 -9.03 19.37
N LEU A 397 7.06 -7.86 19.72
CA LEU A 397 7.52 -7.56 21.08
C LEU A 397 6.35 -7.66 22.09
N CYS A 398 5.23 -7.00 21.78
CA CYS A 398 4.03 -7.01 22.61
C CYS A 398 3.47 -8.43 22.79
N LEU A 399 3.39 -9.24 21.73
CA LEU A 399 2.93 -10.62 21.79
C LEU A 399 3.83 -11.47 22.71
N ARG A 400 5.16 -11.34 22.56
CA ARG A 400 6.13 -12.04 23.40
C ARG A 400 5.99 -11.66 24.88
N GLU A 401 5.86 -10.37 25.19
CA GLU A 401 5.68 -9.87 26.56
C GLU A 401 4.41 -10.37 27.22
N HIS A 402 3.37 -10.65 26.43
CA HIS A 402 2.10 -11.21 26.90
C HIS A 402 2.08 -12.75 26.89
N GLY A 403 3.23 -13.39 26.65
CA GLY A 403 3.39 -14.84 26.77
C GLY A 403 2.93 -15.61 25.55
N ALA A 404 3.07 -15.06 24.34
CA ALA A 404 2.78 -15.79 23.11
C ALA A 404 3.53 -17.13 23.07
N SER A 405 2.80 -18.22 22.89
CA SER A 405 3.32 -19.59 22.92
C SER A 405 3.73 -20.08 21.52
N ALA A 406 3.10 -19.53 20.48
CA ALA A 406 3.39 -19.75 19.09
C ALA A 406 3.08 -18.49 18.28
N CYS A 407 3.84 -18.23 17.22
CA CYS A 407 3.63 -17.09 16.33
C CYS A 407 3.98 -17.44 14.87
N THR A 408 3.30 -16.79 13.94
CA THR A 408 3.65 -16.73 12.52
C THR A 408 3.18 -15.40 11.97
N ASP A 409 3.78 -14.92 10.90
CA ASP A 409 3.16 -13.91 10.05
C ASP A 409 2.15 -14.56 9.10
N VAL A 410 1.13 -13.80 8.70
CA VAL A 410 0.11 -14.24 7.73
C VAL A 410 0.47 -13.66 6.38
N THR A 411 0.91 -14.51 5.45
CA THR A 411 1.34 -14.12 4.10
C THR A 411 0.65 -14.94 3.01
N GLY A 412 1.39 -15.57 2.10
CA GLY A 412 0.88 -16.13 0.84
C GLY A 412 -0.13 -17.27 0.99
N PHE A 413 -0.12 -18.01 2.09
CA PHE A 413 -1.06 -19.12 2.30
C PHE A 413 -2.41 -18.68 2.89
N GLY A 414 -2.56 -17.39 3.18
CA GLY A 414 -3.75 -16.82 3.79
C GLY A 414 -3.94 -17.26 5.25
N LEU A 415 -4.92 -16.66 5.93
CA LEU A 415 -5.12 -16.86 7.36
C LEU A 415 -5.28 -18.34 7.73
N LEU A 416 -6.08 -19.09 6.97
CA LEU A 416 -6.30 -20.51 7.26
C LEU A 416 -5.03 -21.33 7.06
N GLY A 417 -4.23 -21.04 6.02
CA GLY A 417 -3.00 -21.78 5.74
C GLY A 417 -2.01 -21.66 6.88
N HIS A 418 -1.74 -20.43 7.33
CA HIS A 418 -0.83 -20.18 8.44
C HIS A 418 -1.37 -20.72 9.78
N ALA A 419 -2.67 -20.58 10.05
CA ALA A 419 -3.29 -21.18 11.23
C ALA A 419 -3.14 -22.72 11.25
N LEU A 420 -3.29 -23.38 10.10
CA LEU A 420 -3.10 -24.83 9.97
C LEU A 420 -1.64 -25.25 10.18
N GLU A 421 -0.67 -24.47 9.69
CA GLU A 421 0.75 -24.74 9.96
C GLU A 421 1.05 -24.72 11.46
N MET A 422 0.54 -23.72 12.17
CA MET A 422 0.76 -23.63 13.63
C MET A 422 0.07 -24.77 14.39
N ALA A 423 -1.17 -25.09 14.01
CA ALA A 423 -1.93 -26.18 14.63
C ALA A 423 -1.26 -27.54 14.41
N ARG A 424 -0.75 -27.81 13.20
CA ARG A 424 0.02 -29.01 12.88
C ARG A 424 1.31 -29.10 13.69
N ALA A 425 2.06 -28.00 13.74
CA ALA A 425 3.32 -27.93 14.50
C ALA A 425 3.10 -28.12 16.01
N SER A 426 1.91 -27.79 16.51
CA SER A 426 1.54 -27.92 17.92
C SER A 426 0.78 -29.20 18.26
N GLY A 427 0.34 -29.98 17.26
CA GLY A 427 -0.51 -31.16 17.47
C GLY A 427 -1.88 -30.82 18.08
N THR A 428 -2.45 -29.66 17.74
CA THR A 428 -3.72 -29.15 18.27
C THR A 428 -4.75 -28.95 17.16
N GLY A 429 -6.04 -28.86 17.50
CA GLY A 429 -7.08 -28.33 16.61
C GLY A 429 -7.29 -26.83 16.83
N LEU A 430 -8.10 -26.18 15.99
CA LEU A 430 -8.44 -24.76 16.14
C LEU A 430 -9.93 -24.50 15.95
N ALA A 431 -10.45 -23.45 16.59
CA ALA A 431 -11.69 -22.80 16.19
C ALA A 431 -11.41 -21.36 15.76
N LEU A 432 -11.96 -20.93 14.62
CA LEU A 432 -11.86 -19.55 14.13
C LEU A 432 -13.25 -18.90 14.06
N ALA A 433 -13.40 -17.74 14.67
CA ALA A 433 -14.64 -16.96 14.68
C ALA A 433 -14.68 -16.00 13.48
N LEU A 434 -15.46 -16.33 12.45
CA LEU A 434 -15.49 -15.60 11.18
C LEU A 434 -15.89 -14.14 11.35
N ASP A 435 -16.87 -13.86 12.21
CA ASP A 435 -17.34 -12.50 12.50
C ASP A 435 -16.34 -11.66 13.30
N ALA A 436 -15.37 -12.30 13.94
CA ALA A 436 -14.31 -11.60 14.67
C ALA A 436 -13.12 -11.23 13.77
N ILE A 437 -13.01 -11.80 12.57
CA ILE A 437 -11.85 -11.59 11.69
C ILE A 437 -11.90 -10.16 11.12
N PRO A 438 -10.85 -9.34 11.37
CA PRO A 438 -10.80 -7.98 10.88
C PRO A 438 -10.50 -7.98 9.38
N LEU A 439 -11.25 -7.19 8.62
CA LEU A 439 -11.14 -7.11 7.17
C LEU A 439 -10.79 -5.69 6.73
N LEU A 440 -9.96 -5.59 5.70
CA LEU A 440 -9.76 -4.33 4.99
C LEU A 440 -11.07 -3.89 4.31
N ASP A 441 -11.35 -2.59 4.31
CA ASP A 441 -12.54 -2.06 3.63
C ASP A 441 -12.52 -2.45 2.15
N GLY A 442 -13.68 -2.86 1.64
CA GLY A 442 -13.85 -3.37 0.28
C GLY A 442 -13.53 -4.86 0.08
N ALA A 443 -12.75 -5.52 0.94
CA ALA A 443 -12.34 -6.92 0.70
C ALA A 443 -13.55 -7.87 0.56
N GLN A 444 -14.51 -7.79 1.48
CA GLN A 444 -15.75 -8.58 1.43
C GLN A 444 -16.63 -8.22 0.23
N ALA A 445 -16.67 -6.94 -0.18
CA ALA A 445 -17.45 -6.52 -1.34
C ALA A 445 -16.86 -7.08 -2.64
N LEU A 446 -15.53 -7.04 -2.78
CA LEU A 446 -14.81 -7.58 -3.92
C LEU A 446 -14.91 -9.11 -4.00
N ALA A 447 -14.76 -9.81 -2.87
CA ALA A 447 -14.94 -11.26 -2.80
C ALA A 447 -16.37 -11.68 -3.20
N ARG A 448 -17.39 -10.96 -2.72
CA ARG A 448 -18.79 -11.18 -3.14
C ARG A 448 -19.02 -10.92 -4.63
N ALA A 449 -18.28 -9.99 -5.22
CA ALA A 449 -18.29 -9.72 -6.66
C ALA A 449 -17.49 -10.76 -7.49
N GLY A 450 -16.96 -11.81 -6.86
CA GLY A 450 -16.21 -12.88 -7.53
C GLY A 450 -14.77 -12.52 -7.87
N VAL A 451 -14.23 -11.43 -7.31
CA VAL A 451 -12.80 -11.12 -7.45
C VAL A 451 -12.01 -12.07 -6.55
N LEU A 452 -11.06 -12.79 -7.15
CA LEU A 452 -10.13 -13.69 -6.47
C LEU A 452 -8.70 -13.36 -6.90
N SER A 453 -7.78 -13.42 -5.95
CA SER A 453 -6.34 -13.37 -6.18
C SER A 453 -5.83 -14.67 -6.79
N SER A 454 -4.67 -14.63 -7.44
CA SER A 454 -4.14 -15.74 -8.25
C SER A 454 -3.79 -16.99 -7.43
N LEU A 455 -3.38 -16.83 -6.17
CA LEU A 455 -3.01 -17.94 -5.29
C LEU A 455 -4.20 -18.51 -4.50
N GLN A 456 -5.31 -17.77 -4.41
CA GLN A 456 -6.49 -18.20 -3.66
C GLN A 456 -7.03 -19.58 -4.10
N PRO A 457 -7.13 -19.91 -5.41
CA PRO A 457 -7.61 -21.23 -5.82
C PRO A 457 -6.75 -22.40 -5.33
N ALA A 458 -5.44 -22.18 -5.18
CA ALA A 458 -4.53 -23.17 -4.59
C ALA A 458 -4.77 -23.29 -3.08
N ASN A 459 -4.88 -22.14 -2.38
CA ASN A 459 -5.17 -22.11 -0.94
C ASN A 459 -6.54 -22.71 -0.61
N LEU A 460 -7.54 -22.59 -1.50
CA LEU A 460 -8.88 -23.15 -1.31
C LEU A 460 -8.87 -24.69 -1.15
N ARG A 461 -7.80 -25.38 -1.55
CA ARG A 461 -7.62 -26.82 -1.28
C ARG A 461 -7.52 -27.12 0.21
N LEU A 462 -7.07 -26.15 1.02
CA LEU A 462 -6.96 -26.26 2.48
C LEU A 462 -8.32 -26.38 3.19
N ARG A 463 -9.43 -26.11 2.48
CA ARG A 463 -10.79 -26.26 3.02
C ARG A 463 -11.10 -27.66 3.56
N ARG A 464 -10.38 -28.68 3.09
CA ARG A 464 -10.50 -30.07 3.57
C ARG A 464 -10.24 -30.22 5.08
N ALA A 465 -9.43 -29.32 5.66
CA ALA A 465 -9.16 -29.31 7.08
C ALA A 465 -10.31 -28.66 7.90
N ILE A 466 -11.32 -28.08 7.24
CA ILE A 466 -12.45 -27.43 7.89
C ILE A 466 -13.57 -28.45 8.11
N VAL A 467 -13.88 -28.72 9.37
CA VAL A 467 -14.87 -29.74 9.75
C VAL A 467 -16.29 -29.38 9.28
N ASN A 468 -16.71 -28.13 9.47
CA ASN A 468 -18.03 -27.63 9.09
C ASN A 468 -18.00 -26.79 7.79
N HIS A 469 -17.21 -27.22 6.80
CA HIS A 469 -17.04 -26.51 5.53
C HIS A 469 -18.38 -26.22 4.83
N ASP A 470 -19.27 -27.20 4.75
CA ASP A 470 -20.53 -27.08 4.01
C ASP A 470 -21.49 -26.03 4.57
N GLU A 471 -21.44 -25.82 5.89
CA GLU A 471 -22.23 -24.80 6.56
C GLU A 471 -21.54 -23.43 6.41
N ALA A 472 -20.22 -23.39 6.63
CA ALA A 472 -19.45 -22.15 6.65
C ALA A 472 -19.26 -21.50 5.27
N LYS A 473 -19.35 -22.26 4.16
CA LYS A 473 -19.10 -21.74 2.80
C LYS A 473 -20.04 -20.62 2.37
N ALA A 474 -21.21 -20.49 2.99
CA ALA A 474 -22.16 -19.40 2.75
C ALA A 474 -21.74 -18.09 3.44
N HIS A 475 -20.81 -18.14 4.39
CA HIS A 475 -20.40 -16.98 5.16
C HIS A 475 -19.59 -16.00 4.28
N PRO A 476 -19.88 -14.69 4.29
CA PRO A 476 -19.19 -13.73 3.41
C PRO A 476 -17.66 -13.63 3.63
N VAL A 477 -17.19 -13.94 4.84
CA VAL A 477 -15.75 -13.92 5.19
C VAL A 477 -15.04 -15.20 4.76
N TYR A 478 -15.77 -16.29 4.57
CA TYR A 478 -15.22 -17.61 4.22
C TYR A 478 -14.20 -17.57 3.05
N PRO A 479 -14.48 -16.95 1.88
CA PRO A 479 -13.50 -16.92 0.79
C PRO A 479 -12.21 -16.17 1.14
N LEU A 480 -12.27 -15.20 2.07
CA LEU A 480 -11.13 -14.37 2.46
C LEU A 480 -10.14 -15.13 3.37
N LEU A 481 -10.56 -16.23 4.02
CA LEU A 481 -9.64 -17.09 4.78
C LEU A 481 -8.50 -17.66 3.93
N PHE A 482 -8.74 -17.80 2.63
CA PHE A 482 -7.83 -18.36 1.64
C PHE A 482 -7.09 -17.29 0.84
N ASP A 483 -7.41 -16.01 1.06
CA ASP A 483 -6.80 -14.91 0.33
C ASP A 483 -5.32 -14.78 0.78
N PRO A 484 -4.33 -14.84 -0.12
CA PRO A 484 -2.95 -14.49 0.18
C PRO A 484 -2.87 -13.07 0.73
N GLN A 485 -2.07 -12.91 1.77
CA GLN A 485 -1.74 -11.60 2.35
C GLN A 485 -0.33 -11.21 1.94
N THR A 486 -0.15 -9.95 1.54
CA THR A 486 1.18 -9.37 1.34
C THR A 486 1.49 -8.54 2.57
N ALA A 487 2.64 -8.78 3.22
CA ALA A 487 3.06 -8.05 4.42
C ALA A 487 1.95 -7.99 5.50
N GLY A 488 1.28 -9.12 5.71
CA GLY A 488 0.18 -9.23 6.64
C GLY A 488 0.62 -9.10 8.11
N GLY A 489 -0.35 -9.24 9.01
CA GLY A 489 -0.10 -9.20 10.43
C GLY A 489 0.48 -10.51 10.96
N LEU A 490 0.91 -10.48 12.21
CA LEU A 490 1.18 -11.67 13.01
C LEU A 490 -0.12 -12.33 13.49
N LEU A 491 -0.12 -13.66 13.45
CA LEU A 491 -1.08 -14.55 14.11
C LEU A 491 -0.34 -15.28 15.24
N ALA A 492 -0.82 -15.12 16.48
CA ALA A 492 -0.17 -15.69 17.65
C ALA A 492 -1.17 -16.32 18.63
N SER A 493 -0.71 -17.37 19.32
CA SER A 493 -1.45 -18.00 20.42
C SER A 493 -1.02 -17.40 21.75
N VAL A 494 -1.97 -16.90 22.55
CA VAL A 494 -1.73 -16.18 23.80
C VAL A 494 -2.60 -16.76 24.92
N PRO A 495 -2.12 -16.86 26.18
CA PRO A 495 -2.92 -17.27 27.32
C PRO A 495 -4.20 -16.44 27.46
N ALA A 496 -5.34 -17.10 27.67
CA ALA A 496 -6.67 -16.48 27.62
C ALA A 496 -6.82 -15.29 28.59
N GLU A 497 -6.22 -15.39 29.77
CA GLU A 497 -6.20 -14.35 30.80
C GLU A 497 -5.37 -13.12 30.42
N ARG A 498 -4.43 -13.24 29.48
CA ARG A 498 -3.57 -12.14 29.00
C ARG A 498 -4.16 -11.41 27.80
N VAL A 499 -5.14 -11.99 27.10
CA VAL A 499 -5.71 -11.42 25.86
C VAL A 499 -6.22 -9.98 26.01
N PRO A 500 -7.00 -9.61 27.05
CA PRO A 500 -7.51 -8.25 27.15
C PRO A 500 -6.39 -7.20 27.26
N ALA A 501 -5.36 -7.49 28.06
CA ALA A 501 -4.20 -6.62 28.22
C ALA A 501 -3.37 -6.55 26.93
N CYS A 502 -3.15 -7.69 26.26
CA CYS A 502 -2.41 -7.77 25.01
C CYS A 502 -3.09 -6.94 23.90
N LEU A 503 -4.41 -7.08 23.73
CA LEU A 503 -5.15 -6.31 22.72
C LEU A 503 -5.16 -4.80 23.03
N ALA A 504 -5.25 -4.41 24.31
CA ALA A 504 -5.16 -3.01 24.70
C ALA A 504 -3.77 -2.43 24.36
N ALA A 505 -2.70 -3.17 24.65
CA ALA A 505 -1.33 -2.76 24.34
C ALA A 505 -1.09 -2.67 22.82
N LEU A 506 -1.52 -3.67 22.04
CA LEU A 506 -1.44 -3.66 20.57
C LEU A 506 -2.15 -2.44 19.97
N ARG A 507 -3.37 -2.13 20.44
CA ARG A 507 -4.11 -0.96 19.95
C ARG A 507 -3.44 0.36 20.30
N ALA A 508 -2.84 0.46 21.49
CA ALA A 508 -2.06 1.63 21.89
C ALA A 508 -0.79 1.82 21.04
N LEU A 509 -0.21 0.73 20.54
CA LEU A 509 0.92 0.73 19.59
C LEU A 509 0.51 1.02 18.13
N GLY A 510 -0.76 1.31 17.87
CA GLY A 510 -1.28 1.64 16.53
C GLY A 510 -1.85 0.44 15.75
N TYR A 511 -1.89 -0.76 16.33
CA TYR A 511 -2.59 -1.91 15.73
C TYR A 511 -4.08 -1.87 16.09
N ALA A 512 -4.78 -0.83 15.65
CA ALA A 512 -6.16 -0.53 16.04
C ALA A 512 -7.15 -1.68 15.76
N GLN A 513 -6.88 -2.46 14.72
CA GLN A 513 -7.72 -3.59 14.29
C GLN A 513 -7.29 -4.93 14.87
N ALA A 514 -6.31 -4.96 15.78
CA ALA A 514 -5.93 -6.20 16.46
C ALA A 514 -7.10 -6.79 17.23
N CYS A 515 -7.35 -8.09 17.07
CA CYS A 515 -8.46 -8.79 17.70
C CYS A 515 -8.15 -10.26 17.98
N MET A 516 -8.98 -10.86 18.83
CA MET A 516 -9.03 -12.30 19.03
C MET A 516 -9.86 -12.93 17.91
N VAL A 517 -9.28 -13.85 17.15
CA VAL A 517 -9.92 -14.49 16.00
C VAL A 517 -10.31 -15.95 16.23
N GLY A 518 -9.91 -16.53 17.38
CA GLY A 518 -10.15 -17.96 17.61
C GLY A 518 -9.56 -18.50 18.90
N GLU A 519 -9.64 -19.82 19.03
CA GLU A 519 -9.13 -20.57 20.17
C GLU A 519 -8.46 -21.89 19.77
N VAL A 520 -7.52 -22.33 20.61
CA VAL A 520 -6.83 -23.61 20.46
C VAL A 520 -7.66 -24.73 21.08
N LEU A 521 -7.98 -25.74 20.29
CA LEU A 521 -8.80 -26.89 20.66
C LEU A 521 -7.98 -28.19 20.76
N PRO A 522 -8.48 -29.21 21.46
CA PRO A 522 -7.92 -30.55 21.42
C PRO A 522 -7.91 -31.13 20.00
N LEU A 523 -6.90 -31.94 19.71
CA LEU A 523 -6.83 -32.71 18.47
C LEU A 523 -7.88 -33.84 18.53
N GLY A 524 -9.05 -33.65 17.90
CA GLY A 524 -10.10 -34.69 17.91
C GLY A 524 -11.51 -34.18 17.60
N LEU A 525 -11.77 -33.83 16.35
CA LEU A 525 -13.12 -33.63 15.78
C LEU A 525 -13.26 -34.18 14.34
N GLY A 526 -12.34 -35.04 13.88
CA GLY A 526 -12.33 -35.59 12.52
C GLY A 526 -11.77 -37.02 12.47
N ASP A 527 -11.98 -37.69 11.33
CA ASP A 527 -11.73 -39.12 11.02
C ASP A 527 -10.24 -39.55 10.95
N GLY A 528 -9.35 -38.83 11.64
CA GLY A 528 -8.04 -39.36 12.04
C GLY A 528 -6.87 -39.13 11.08
N THR A 529 -6.95 -38.21 10.12
CA THR A 529 -5.79 -37.93 9.22
C THR A 529 -5.40 -36.46 9.04
N GLU A 530 -6.24 -35.48 9.41
CA GLU A 530 -5.92 -34.05 9.26
C GLU A 530 -6.22 -33.23 10.52
N THR A 531 -5.41 -32.18 10.76
CA THR A 531 -5.59 -31.21 11.84
C THR A 531 -6.91 -30.44 11.67
N PRO A 532 -7.91 -30.62 12.55
CA PRO A 532 -9.24 -30.08 12.33
C PRO A 532 -9.32 -28.59 12.69
N VAL A 533 -9.95 -27.82 11.81
CA VAL A 533 -10.36 -26.43 12.05
C VAL A 533 -11.88 -26.37 12.05
N ARG A 534 -12.46 -25.79 13.11
CA ARG A 534 -13.88 -25.49 13.18
C ARG A 534 -14.09 -24.00 12.93
N LEU A 535 -15.05 -23.65 12.10
CA LEU A 535 -15.44 -22.25 11.91
C LEU A 535 -16.65 -21.94 12.80
N LEU A 536 -16.57 -20.83 13.53
CA LEU A 536 -17.62 -20.28 14.38
C LEU A 536 -18.13 -19.00 13.71
N TYR A 537 -19.44 -18.75 13.74
CA TYR A 537 -20.08 -17.56 13.19
C TYR A 537 -21.43 -17.38 13.87
#